data_AF-A0A915K1X0-F1
#
_entry.id   AF-A0A915K1X0-F1
#
_cell.length_a   1.000
_cell.length_b   1.000
_cell.length_c   1.000
_cell.angle_alpha   90.00
_cell.angle_beta   90.00
_cell.angle_gamma   90.00
#
_symmetry.space_group_name_H-M   'P 1'
#
loop_
_entity.id
_entity.type
_entity.pdbx_description
1 polymer ?
#
loop_
_entity_poly.entity_id
_entity_poly.type
_entity_poly.pdbx_seq_one_letter_code
_entity_poly.pdbx_strand_id
1 'polypeptide(L)'
;FERPRFYAEELGVKEKLLIAVISDHINLNLTPFAAAVNRTVANYAKIAYMSFDHSTVNNFLQKSNQSMSLVFSHPKTVHFFAQLINLFQKYARKYDWIFLIDDVTYVKSFRLLEFVSHLWTPNYDVVLGNISQKNEGSLNATICSLAAGGLLISTSAASKISRRLLTDCKIDEKSADFHDGHFAECLQKENLQCATTW
;
A
#
# COMPACT_ATOMS: atom_id res chain seq x y z
N PHE A 1 27.90 -0.69 -17.84
CA PHE A 1 27.42 -1.97 -17.27
C PHE A 1 26.01 -1.77 -16.72
N GLU A 2 24.99 -1.83 -17.57
CA GLU A 2 23.60 -1.93 -17.13
C GLU A 2 23.34 -3.35 -16.64
N ARG A 3 22.81 -3.50 -15.42
CA ARG A 3 22.47 -4.82 -14.88
C ARG A 3 21.26 -5.39 -15.62
N PRO A 4 21.25 -6.69 -15.96
CA PRO A 4 20.16 -7.31 -16.72
C PRO A 4 18.93 -7.50 -15.82
N ARG A 5 18.13 -6.45 -15.65
CA ARG A 5 16.83 -6.54 -14.94
C ARG A 5 15.81 -7.41 -15.68
N PHE A 6 15.92 -7.49 -17.01
CA PHE A 6 14.98 -8.24 -17.85
C PHE A 6 15.00 -9.76 -17.57
N TYR A 7 16.13 -10.34 -17.17
CA TYR A 7 16.20 -11.78 -16.86
C TYR A 7 15.60 -12.16 -15.49
N ALA A 8 15.57 -11.23 -14.52
CA ALA A 8 15.15 -11.55 -13.15
C ALA A 8 13.62 -11.67 -13.00
N GLU A 9 12.84 -10.82 -13.70
CA GLU A 9 11.38 -10.87 -13.64
C GLU A 9 10.82 -12.13 -14.35
N GLU A 10 11.46 -12.58 -15.44
CA GLU A 10 11.09 -13.82 -16.16
C GLU A 10 11.39 -15.10 -15.36
N LEU A 11 12.36 -15.04 -14.45
CA LEU A 11 12.72 -16.14 -13.53
C LEU A 11 11.86 -16.18 -12.26
N GLY A 12 10.86 -15.30 -12.13
CA GLY A 12 9.99 -15.24 -10.96
C GLY A 12 10.66 -14.68 -9.69
N VAL A 13 11.79 -13.99 -9.83
CA VAL A 13 12.47 -13.36 -8.70
C VAL A 13 11.69 -12.12 -8.26
N LYS A 14 11.13 -12.18 -7.05
CA LYS A 14 10.42 -11.07 -6.42
C LYS A 14 11.39 -10.13 -5.71
N GLU A 15 11.14 -8.83 -5.80
CA GLU A 15 11.76 -7.84 -4.92
C GLU A 15 11.16 -7.95 -3.51
N LYS A 16 11.89 -7.54 -2.46
CA LYS A 16 11.42 -7.77 -1.09
C LYS A 16 10.25 -6.89 -0.66
N LEU A 17 10.30 -5.59 -0.97
CA LEU A 17 9.39 -4.61 -0.41
C LEU A 17 8.98 -3.56 -1.45
N LEU A 18 7.67 -3.37 -1.58
CA LEU A 18 7.09 -2.18 -2.19
C LEU A 18 6.51 -1.28 -1.10
N ILE A 19 6.79 0.02 -1.17
CA ILE A 19 6.08 1.02 -0.36
C ILE A 19 5.05 1.71 -1.24
N ALA A 20 3.78 1.62 -0.85
CA ALA A 20 2.65 2.20 -1.55
C ALA A 20 2.08 3.35 -0.72
N VAL A 21 2.11 4.54 -1.28
CA VAL A 21 1.70 5.79 -0.64
C VAL A 21 0.34 6.18 -1.17
N ILE A 22 -0.62 6.31 -0.27
CA ILE A 22 -1.96 6.85 -0.51
C ILE A 22 -1.86 8.35 -0.28
N SER A 23 -2.34 9.14 -1.23
CA SER A 23 -2.33 10.59 -1.12
C SER A 23 -3.65 11.16 -1.64
N ASP A 24 -4.37 11.84 -0.76
CA ASP A 24 -5.57 12.63 -1.10
C ASP A 24 -5.20 13.98 -1.73
N HIS A 25 -3.95 14.39 -1.60
CA HIS A 25 -3.52 15.68 -2.10
C HIS A 25 -3.48 15.73 -3.62
N ILE A 26 -4.18 16.75 -4.13
CA ILE A 26 -4.28 17.11 -5.54
C ILE A 26 -2.90 17.37 -6.15
N ASN A 27 -1.86 17.76 -5.40
CA ASN A 27 -0.55 18.12 -5.95
C ASN A 27 0.63 17.46 -5.21
N LEU A 28 1.01 16.24 -5.59
CA LEU A 28 2.24 15.56 -5.11
C LEU A 28 3.52 16.39 -5.31
N ASN A 29 3.53 17.31 -6.28
CA ASN A 29 4.64 18.23 -6.55
C ASN A 29 4.82 19.36 -5.54
N LEU A 30 3.77 19.71 -4.81
CA LEU A 30 3.73 20.90 -3.97
C LEU A 30 3.62 20.55 -2.48
N THR A 31 3.40 19.29 -2.13
CA THR A 31 3.37 18.87 -0.73
C THR A 31 4.79 18.51 -0.25
N PRO A 32 5.27 19.15 0.83
CA PRO A 32 6.55 18.79 1.48
C PRO A 32 6.58 17.31 1.89
N PHE A 33 5.40 16.72 2.13
CA PHE A 33 5.20 15.34 2.56
C PHE A 33 5.63 14.32 1.50
N ALA A 34 5.14 14.42 0.26
CA ALA A 34 5.54 13.50 -0.82
C ALA A 34 7.05 13.56 -1.10
N ALA A 35 7.64 14.76 -1.07
CA ALA A 35 9.08 14.96 -1.21
C ALA A 35 9.88 14.38 -0.03
N ALA A 36 9.36 14.49 1.20
CA ALA A 36 9.96 13.89 2.39
C ALA A 36 9.95 12.36 2.32
N VAL A 37 8.82 11.76 1.96
CA VAL A 37 8.69 10.30 1.76
C VAL A 37 9.66 9.82 0.68
N ASN A 38 9.78 10.53 -0.44
CA ASN A 38 10.71 10.14 -1.50
C ASN A 38 12.16 10.15 -1.00
N ARG A 39 12.57 11.20 -0.27
CA ARG A 39 13.94 11.30 0.27
C ARG A 39 14.27 10.22 1.30
N THR A 40 13.30 9.79 2.11
CA THR A 40 13.51 8.79 3.16
C THR A 40 13.42 7.36 2.62
N VAL A 41 12.60 7.13 1.60
CA VAL A 41 12.28 5.78 1.10
C VAL A 41 13.07 5.38 -0.13
N ALA A 42 13.32 6.28 -1.09
CA ALA A 42 13.75 5.91 -2.44
C ALA A 42 15.10 5.19 -2.52
N ASN A 43 15.93 5.32 -1.49
CA ASN A 43 17.23 4.66 -1.41
C ASN A 43 17.12 3.18 -0.99
N TYR A 44 15.99 2.77 -0.39
CA TYR A 44 15.84 1.45 0.24
C TYR A 44 14.70 0.62 -0.35
N ALA A 45 13.65 1.25 -0.88
CA ALA A 45 12.52 0.55 -1.48
C ALA A 45 11.95 1.33 -2.66
N LYS A 46 11.24 0.61 -3.54
CA LYS A 46 10.46 1.23 -4.60
C LYS A 46 9.20 1.86 -4.04
N ILE A 47 8.81 2.98 -4.63
CA ILE A 47 7.65 3.75 -4.20
C ILE A 47 6.59 3.71 -5.30
N ALA A 48 5.38 3.34 -4.92
CA ALA A 48 4.18 3.49 -5.73
C ALA A 48 3.27 4.53 -5.09
N TYR A 49 2.98 5.61 -5.81
CA TYR A 49 1.99 6.58 -5.37
C TYR A 49 0.62 6.19 -5.92
N MET A 50 -0.42 6.36 -5.10
CA MET A 50 -1.83 6.31 -5.49
C MET A 50 -2.41 7.70 -5.25
N SER A 51 -2.98 8.29 -6.30
CA SER A 51 -3.53 9.65 -6.26
C SER A 51 -4.84 9.71 -7.00
N PHE A 52 -5.77 10.48 -6.44
CA PHE A 52 -7.12 10.68 -6.96
C PHE A 52 -7.20 11.75 -8.08
N ASP A 53 -6.11 12.46 -8.37
CA ASP A 53 -6.02 13.45 -9.47
C ASP A 53 -4.96 13.06 -10.52
N HIS A 54 -5.36 13.05 -11.79
CA HIS A 54 -4.52 12.67 -12.93
C HIS A 54 -3.58 13.79 -13.39
N SER A 55 -3.93 15.06 -13.17
CA SER A 55 -3.28 16.21 -13.81
C SER A 55 -1.92 16.58 -13.21
N THR A 56 -1.67 16.15 -11.98
CA THR A 56 -0.57 16.66 -11.14
C THR A 56 0.57 15.68 -10.97
N VAL A 57 0.36 14.44 -11.39
CA VAL A 57 1.32 13.34 -11.22
C VAL A 57 2.39 13.34 -12.32
N ASN A 58 2.02 13.65 -13.57
CA ASN A 58 2.97 13.68 -14.69
C ASN A 58 4.12 14.68 -14.44
N ASN A 59 3.83 15.81 -13.82
CA ASN A 59 4.84 16.81 -13.47
C ASN A 59 5.79 16.34 -12.34
N PHE A 60 5.36 15.40 -11.48
CA PHE A 60 6.13 14.90 -10.33
C PHE A 60 7.10 13.80 -10.74
N LEU A 61 6.63 12.88 -11.56
CA LEU A 61 7.47 11.81 -12.11
C LEU A 61 8.58 12.38 -13.00
N GLN A 62 8.32 13.45 -13.75
CA GLN A 62 9.33 14.08 -14.61
C GLN A 62 10.42 14.82 -13.82
N LYS A 63 10.11 15.31 -12.61
CA LYS A 63 11.08 16.03 -11.76
C LYS A 63 11.85 15.12 -10.80
N SER A 64 11.36 13.92 -10.56
CA SER A 64 11.99 12.95 -9.65
C SER A 64 12.78 11.92 -10.43
N ASN A 65 14.11 12.01 -10.34
CA ASN A 65 15.05 11.08 -10.98
C ASN A 65 15.14 9.70 -10.29
N GLN A 66 14.20 9.35 -9.42
CA GLN A 66 14.25 8.12 -8.62
C GLN A 66 13.12 7.17 -9.01
N SER A 67 13.36 5.87 -8.82
CA SER A 67 12.54 4.73 -9.28
C SER A 67 11.13 4.68 -8.68
N MET A 68 10.30 5.64 -9.04
CA MET A 68 8.89 5.74 -8.68
C MET A 68 8.06 5.14 -9.81
N SER A 69 7.10 4.29 -9.46
CA SER A 69 6.16 3.73 -10.44
C SER A 69 4.75 4.07 -10.01
N LEU A 70 4.13 4.98 -10.75
CA LEU A 70 2.76 5.38 -10.52
C LEU A 70 1.81 4.20 -10.75
N VAL A 71 0.86 4.02 -9.85
CA VAL A 71 -0.34 3.22 -10.12
C VAL A 71 -1.48 4.18 -10.39
N PHE A 72 -2.07 4.01 -11.56
CA PHE A 72 -2.99 4.92 -12.24
C PHE A 72 -4.10 5.54 -11.36
N SER A 73 -4.42 6.78 -11.70
CA SER A 73 -5.66 7.50 -11.35
C SER A 73 -6.74 7.17 -12.38
N HIS A 74 -7.94 6.80 -11.94
CA HIS A 74 -9.15 6.78 -12.77
C HIS A 74 -10.04 7.96 -12.36
N PRO A 75 -10.90 8.47 -13.26
CA PRO A 75 -11.63 9.73 -13.04
C PRO A 75 -12.38 9.69 -11.71
N LYS A 76 -12.17 10.74 -10.89
CA LYS A 76 -12.89 11.35 -9.73
C LYS A 76 -13.92 10.56 -8.89
N THR A 77 -14.35 9.39 -9.30
CA THR A 77 -15.31 8.48 -8.68
C THR A 77 -14.73 7.08 -8.45
N VAL A 78 -13.48 6.79 -8.82
CA VAL A 78 -12.87 5.48 -8.54
C VAL A 78 -12.29 5.42 -7.13
N HIS A 79 -13.06 4.77 -6.28
CA HIS A 79 -12.88 4.53 -4.87
C HIS A 79 -11.50 3.95 -4.51
N PHE A 80 -11.07 4.23 -3.28
CA PHE A 80 -9.87 3.69 -2.64
C PHE A 80 -9.64 2.20 -2.92
N PHE A 81 -10.69 1.38 -2.79
CA PHE A 81 -10.61 -0.07 -3.00
C PHE A 81 -10.27 -0.47 -4.43
N ALA A 82 -10.76 0.25 -5.44
CA ALA A 82 -10.43 -0.05 -6.83
C ALA A 82 -8.97 0.30 -7.16
N GLN A 83 -8.44 1.40 -6.61
CA GLN A 83 -7.01 1.72 -6.71
C GLN A 83 -6.16 0.69 -5.98
N LEU A 84 -6.60 0.23 -4.81
CA LEU A 84 -5.94 -0.80 -4.02
C LEU A 84 -5.92 -2.15 -4.75
N ILE A 85 -7.01 -2.53 -5.40
CA ILE A 85 -7.07 -3.73 -6.27
C ILE A 85 -6.04 -3.59 -7.40
N ASN A 86 -6.01 -2.46 -8.10
CA ASN A 86 -5.07 -2.23 -9.20
C ASN A 86 -3.61 -2.30 -8.74
N LEU A 87 -3.30 -1.70 -7.58
CA LEU A 87 -1.99 -1.76 -6.94
C LEU A 87 -1.58 -3.22 -6.69
N PHE A 88 -2.44 -3.98 -6.01
CA PHE A 88 -2.17 -5.37 -5.67
C PHE A 88 -2.06 -6.26 -6.91
N GLN A 89 -2.93 -6.11 -7.90
CA GLN A 89 -2.85 -6.87 -9.17
C GLN A 89 -1.54 -6.58 -9.92
N LYS A 90 -1.08 -5.31 -9.93
CA LYS A 90 0.15 -4.90 -10.61
C LYS A 90 1.41 -5.40 -9.89
N TYR A 91 1.41 -5.45 -8.56
CA TYR A 91 2.64 -5.64 -7.79
C TYR A 91 2.72 -6.91 -6.93
N ALA A 92 1.61 -7.61 -6.64
CA ALA A 92 1.64 -8.82 -5.82
C ALA A 92 2.50 -9.94 -6.43
N ARG A 93 2.71 -9.94 -7.75
CA ARG A 93 3.62 -10.88 -8.44
C ARG A 93 5.08 -10.42 -8.45
N LYS A 94 5.35 -9.14 -8.21
CA LYS A 94 6.68 -8.53 -8.33
C LYS A 94 7.38 -8.37 -6.98
N TYR A 95 6.63 -8.36 -5.89
CA TYR A 95 7.16 -8.14 -4.54
C TYR A 95 6.78 -9.29 -3.59
N ASP A 96 7.52 -9.43 -2.50
CA ASP A 96 7.18 -10.32 -1.39
C ASP A 96 6.21 -9.65 -0.41
N TRP A 97 6.42 -8.35 -0.16
CA TRP A 97 5.65 -7.53 0.77
C TRP A 97 5.23 -6.19 0.16
N ILE A 98 4.05 -5.70 0.56
CA ILE A 98 3.53 -4.37 0.22
C ILE A 98 3.26 -3.63 1.52
N PHE A 99 3.88 -2.47 1.70
CA PHE A 99 3.64 -1.59 2.83
C PHE A 99 2.80 -0.38 2.40
N LEU A 100 1.54 -0.34 2.82
CA LEU A 100 0.61 0.76 2.58
C LEU A 100 0.79 1.84 3.64
N ILE A 101 0.94 3.10 3.22
CA ILE A 101 1.03 4.26 4.11
C ILE A 101 0.27 5.45 3.55
N ASP A 102 -0.09 6.39 4.41
CA ASP A 102 -0.48 7.75 4.02
C ASP A 102 0.76 8.61 3.71
N ASP A 103 0.61 9.66 2.91
CA ASP A 103 1.70 10.54 2.49
C ASP A 103 2.29 11.38 3.63
N VAL A 104 1.53 11.58 4.71
CA VAL A 104 1.98 12.19 5.97
C VAL A 104 2.77 11.24 6.89
N THR A 105 2.89 9.96 6.53
CA THR A 105 3.55 8.95 7.36
C THR A 105 5.07 8.96 7.19
N TYR A 106 5.81 9.08 8.29
CA TYR A 106 7.27 8.92 8.28
C TYR A 106 7.68 7.45 8.42
N VAL A 107 8.53 6.97 7.50
CA VAL A 107 9.00 5.58 7.48
C VAL A 107 10.53 5.52 7.57
N LYS A 108 11.04 4.70 8.50
CA LYS A 108 12.47 4.32 8.55
C LYS A 108 12.73 3.15 7.60
N SER A 109 12.80 3.43 6.31
CA SER A 109 12.77 2.42 5.24
C SER A 109 13.90 1.39 5.30
N PHE A 110 15.08 1.77 5.77
CA PHE A 110 16.19 0.83 6.00
C PHE A 110 15.80 -0.26 7.02
N ARG A 111 15.27 0.13 8.18
CA ARG A 111 14.84 -0.81 9.23
C ARG A 111 13.66 -1.66 8.77
N LEU A 112 12.75 -1.07 8.01
CA LEU A 112 11.62 -1.81 7.46
C LEU A 112 12.09 -2.87 6.46
N LEU A 113 13.03 -2.52 5.56
CA LEU A 113 13.61 -3.47 4.62
C LEU A 113 14.37 -4.59 5.33
N GLU A 114 15.19 -4.25 6.34
CA GLU A 114 15.89 -5.21 7.18
C GLU A 114 14.90 -6.18 7.85
N PHE A 115 13.86 -5.64 8.48
CA PHE A 115 12.80 -6.42 9.11
C PHE A 115 12.14 -7.42 8.14
N VAL A 116 11.65 -6.95 6.99
CA VAL A 116 10.96 -7.85 6.02
C VAL A 116 11.91 -8.81 5.33
N SER A 117 13.21 -8.51 5.27
CA SER A 117 14.22 -9.42 4.72
C SER A 117 14.44 -10.64 5.62
N HIS A 118 14.15 -10.52 6.92
CA HIS A 118 14.19 -11.62 7.87
C HIS A 118 12.87 -12.41 7.96
N LEU A 119 11.79 -11.92 7.35
CA LEU A 119 10.52 -12.64 7.31
C LEU A 119 10.54 -13.68 6.16
N TRP A 120 10.45 -14.96 6.53
CA TRP A 120 10.36 -16.08 5.58
C TRP A 120 8.96 -16.31 4.99
N THR A 121 7.98 -15.46 5.31
CA THR A 121 6.54 -15.78 5.20
C THR A 121 5.73 -14.98 4.18
N PRO A 122 6.23 -14.58 2.98
CA PRO A 122 5.38 -13.91 1.99
C PRO A 122 4.27 -14.82 1.41
N ASN A 123 4.38 -16.14 1.61
CA ASN A 123 3.40 -17.14 1.17
C ASN A 123 2.28 -17.40 2.19
N TYR A 124 2.40 -16.86 3.41
CA TYR A 124 1.34 -16.90 4.41
C TYR A 124 0.58 -15.60 4.39
N ASP A 125 -0.72 -15.66 4.67
CA ASP A 125 -1.57 -14.48 4.65
C ASP A 125 -1.38 -13.68 5.94
N VAL A 126 -0.56 -12.64 5.85
CA VAL A 126 -0.11 -11.85 6.97
C VAL A 126 -0.43 -10.39 6.71
N VAL A 127 -1.08 -9.76 7.69
CA VAL A 127 -1.32 -8.33 7.74
C VAL A 127 -0.79 -7.81 9.07
N LEU A 128 0.19 -6.92 9.00
CA LEU A 128 0.79 -6.26 10.14
C LEU A 128 0.47 -4.79 10.12
N GLY A 129 0.21 -4.25 11.30
CA GLY A 129 -0.16 -2.88 11.45
C GLY A 129 -0.38 -2.55 12.91
N ASN A 130 -0.64 -1.28 13.16
CA ASN A 130 -1.04 -0.88 14.48
C ASN A 130 -2.55 -1.12 14.65
N ILE A 131 -2.92 -1.75 15.76
CA ILE A 131 -4.31 -2.04 16.06
C ILE A 131 -4.91 -0.78 16.68
N SER A 132 -5.96 -0.25 16.07
CA SER A 132 -6.82 0.74 16.71
C SER A 132 -8.08 0.05 17.22
N GLN A 133 -8.54 0.48 18.39
CA GLN A 133 -9.87 0.11 18.88
C GLN A 133 -10.86 1.11 18.32
N LYS A 134 -11.78 0.64 17.48
CA LYS A 134 -12.87 1.47 16.99
C LYS A 134 -14.15 1.07 17.72
N ASN A 135 -14.72 2.02 18.45
CA ASN A 135 -16.01 1.86 19.09
C ASN A 135 -17.09 2.37 18.12
N GLU A 136 -17.47 1.57 17.15
CA GLU A 136 -18.64 1.84 16.31
C GLU A 136 -19.80 0.95 16.77
N GLY A 137 -20.75 1.53 17.50
CA GLY A 137 -21.91 0.82 18.03
C GLY A 137 -21.57 -0.14 19.17
N SER A 138 -22.15 -1.35 19.14
CA SER A 138 -22.00 -2.38 20.20
C SER A 138 -20.88 -3.40 19.94
N LEU A 139 -20.06 -3.20 18.91
CA LEU A 139 -18.98 -4.12 18.56
C LEU A 139 -17.62 -3.48 18.91
N ASN A 140 -16.91 -4.04 19.88
CA ASN A 140 -15.50 -3.72 20.10
C ASN A 140 -14.68 -4.47 19.06
N ALA A 141 -14.45 -3.86 17.89
CA ALA A 141 -13.61 -4.42 16.85
C ALA A 141 -12.19 -3.87 16.97
N THR A 142 -11.20 -4.75 17.16
CA THR A 142 -9.80 -4.43 16.89
C THR A 142 -9.58 -4.41 15.38
N ILE A 143 -9.25 -3.23 14.87
CA ILE A 143 -9.05 -3.00 13.43
C ILE A 143 -7.59 -2.65 13.13
N CYS A 144 -7.13 -3.08 11.96
CA CYS A 144 -5.82 -2.68 11.43
C CYS A 144 -5.97 -1.27 10.86
N SER A 145 -5.34 -0.28 11.49
CA SER A 145 -5.46 1.12 11.08
C SER A 145 -4.30 1.52 10.18
N LEU A 146 -4.64 2.01 8.97
CA LEU A 146 -3.68 2.65 8.08
C LEU A 146 -3.20 3.96 8.69
N ALA A 147 -4.11 4.74 9.28
CA ALA A 147 -3.80 6.02 9.92
C ALA A 147 -2.81 5.89 11.09
N ALA A 148 -2.76 4.72 11.73
CA ALA A 148 -1.90 4.44 12.88
C ALA A 148 -0.44 4.07 12.52
N GLY A 149 0.01 4.36 11.31
CA GLY A 149 1.41 4.25 10.88
C GLY A 149 1.68 3.34 9.69
N GLY A 150 0.63 2.82 9.05
CA GLY A 150 0.72 1.98 7.86
C GLY A 150 0.46 0.49 8.09
N LEU A 151 0.27 -0.24 6.99
CA LEU A 151 -0.06 -1.66 6.96
C LEU A 151 0.93 -2.43 6.09
N LEU A 152 1.62 -3.41 6.67
CA LEU A 152 2.51 -4.32 5.96
C LEU A 152 1.76 -5.61 5.63
N ILE A 153 1.61 -5.87 4.34
CA ILE A 153 0.75 -6.93 3.80
C ILE A 153 1.61 -7.89 2.99
N SER A 154 1.53 -9.19 3.28
CA SER A 154 2.15 -10.21 2.44
C SER A 154 1.47 -10.27 1.07
N THR A 155 2.21 -10.61 0.02
CA THR A 155 1.60 -10.66 -1.32
C THR A 155 0.55 -11.77 -1.49
N SER A 156 0.58 -12.82 -0.68
CA SER A 156 -0.53 -13.80 -0.61
C SER A 156 -1.79 -13.18 -0.02
N ALA A 157 -1.67 -12.43 1.10
CA ALA A 157 -2.79 -11.70 1.71
C ALA A 157 -3.33 -10.65 0.75
N ALA A 158 -2.46 -9.86 0.11
CA ALA A 158 -2.86 -8.86 -0.88
C ALA A 158 -3.68 -9.49 -2.02
N SER A 159 -3.27 -10.67 -2.51
CA SER A 159 -3.99 -11.39 -3.56
C SER A 159 -5.36 -11.93 -3.11
N LYS A 160 -5.51 -12.31 -1.83
CA LYS A 160 -6.81 -12.67 -1.24
C LYS A 160 -7.71 -11.44 -1.11
N ILE A 161 -7.17 -10.36 -0.54
CA ILE A 161 -7.87 -9.09 -0.35
C ILE A 161 -8.37 -8.56 -1.71
N SER A 162 -7.54 -8.51 -2.75
CA SER A 162 -7.95 -8.07 -4.09
C SER A 162 -9.14 -8.83 -4.64
N ARG A 163 -9.16 -10.16 -4.50
CA ARG A 163 -10.25 -10.99 -5.02
C ARG A 163 -11.56 -10.69 -4.31
N ARG A 164 -11.53 -10.35 -3.03
CA ARG A 164 -12.72 -10.04 -2.22
C ARG A 164 -13.20 -8.61 -2.31
N LEU A 165 -12.29 -7.66 -2.44
CA LEU A 165 -12.64 -6.27 -2.76
C LEU A 165 -13.44 -6.19 -4.08
N LEU A 166 -13.25 -7.15 -4.99
CA LEU A 166 -14.02 -7.26 -6.22
C LEU A 166 -15.42 -7.89 -6.05
N THR A 167 -15.65 -8.70 -5.01
CA THR A 167 -16.88 -9.52 -4.87
C THR A 167 -17.80 -9.09 -3.73
N ASP A 168 -17.27 -8.77 -2.55
CA ASP A 168 -18.04 -8.75 -1.29
C ASP A 168 -17.93 -7.44 -0.50
N CYS A 169 -16.88 -6.66 -0.75
CA CYS A 169 -16.78 -5.31 -0.20
C CYS A 169 -17.44 -4.34 -1.18
N LYS A 170 -18.71 -4.02 -0.93
CA LYS A 170 -19.41 -3.01 -1.71
C LYS A 170 -18.57 -1.74 -1.69
N ILE A 171 -18.22 -1.32 -2.90
CA ILE A 171 -17.59 -0.04 -3.16
C ILE A 171 -18.72 1.00 -3.05
N ASP A 172 -19.25 1.22 -1.84
CA ASP A 172 -20.36 2.15 -1.67
C ASP A 172 -19.86 3.60 -1.83
N GLU A 173 -20.54 4.31 -2.72
CA GLU A 173 -20.21 5.66 -3.15
C GLU A 173 -20.46 6.65 -2.02
N LYS A 174 -19.39 7.38 -1.66
CA LYS A 174 -19.33 8.57 -0.77
C LYS A 174 -18.94 8.29 0.69
N SER A 175 -17.66 8.14 0.96
CA SER A 175 -17.03 8.92 2.05
C SER A 175 -15.52 8.82 2.00
N ALA A 176 -14.86 9.97 2.13
CA ALA A 176 -13.41 10.10 2.22
C ALA A 176 -12.88 9.79 3.64
N ASP A 177 -13.74 9.75 4.65
CA ASP A 177 -13.38 9.49 6.06
C ASP A 177 -13.24 7.99 6.40
N PHE A 178 -13.05 7.13 5.39
CA PHE A 178 -13.55 5.75 5.42
C PHE A 178 -12.54 4.70 4.99
N HIS A 179 -11.26 4.93 5.28
CA HIS A 179 -10.19 4.02 4.88
C HIS A 179 -10.03 2.85 5.86
N ASP A 180 -10.08 3.09 7.17
CA ASP A 180 -9.74 2.07 8.16
C ASP A 180 -10.88 1.12 8.52
N GLY A 181 -12.12 1.63 8.68
CA GLY A 181 -13.27 0.83 9.11
C GLY A 181 -13.68 -0.22 8.08
N HIS A 182 -13.91 0.21 6.84
CA HIS A 182 -14.32 -0.71 5.77
C HIS A 182 -13.21 -1.65 5.33
N PHE A 183 -11.96 -1.18 5.28
CA PHE A 183 -10.85 -2.07 5.00
C PHE A 183 -10.73 -3.16 6.08
N ALA A 184 -10.90 -2.81 7.35
CA ALA A 184 -10.85 -3.79 8.44
C ALA A 184 -12.03 -4.78 8.42
N GLU A 185 -13.24 -4.34 8.08
CA GLU A 185 -14.38 -5.25 7.86
C GLU A 185 -14.09 -6.25 6.73
N CYS A 186 -13.45 -5.81 5.65
CA CYS A 186 -13.03 -6.68 4.56
C CYS A 186 -11.98 -7.71 5.01
N LEU A 187 -11.02 -7.30 5.86
CA LEU A 187 -10.02 -8.22 6.42
C LEU A 187 -10.65 -9.28 7.33
N GLN A 188 -11.56 -8.87 8.22
CA GLN A 188 -12.23 -9.79 9.16
C GLN A 188 -13.03 -10.88 8.41
N LYS A 189 -13.71 -10.52 7.32
CA LYS A 189 -14.46 -11.48 6.49
C LYS A 189 -13.58 -12.57 5.86
N GLU A 190 -12.28 -12.29 5.66
CA GLU A 190 -11.30 -13.25 5.13
C GLU A 190 -10.56 -14.04 6.22
N ASN A 191 -10.96 -13.88 7.49
CA ASN A 191 -10.26 -14.43 8.64
C ASN A 191 -8.78 -13.99 8.68
N LEU A 192 -8.47 -12.81 8.12
CA LEU A 192 -7.15 -12.19 8.21
C LEU A 192 -7.10 -11.41 9.52
N GLN A 193 -6.21 -11.83 10.42
CA GLN A 193 -6.00 -11.12 11.68
C GLN A 193 -4.88 -10.09 11.53
N CYS A 194 -5.13 -8.91 12.10
CA CYS A 194 -4.13 -7.88 12.25
C CYS A 194 -3.18 -8.27 13.39
N ALA A 195 -1.89 -8.41 13.10
CA ALA A 195 -0.88 -8.64 14.13
C ALA A 195 -0.02 -7.38 14.38
N THR A 196 0.26 -7.11 15.65
CA THR A 196 1.11 -5.99 16.10
C THR A 196 2.55 -6.41 16.38
N THR A 197 2.78 -7.72 16.53
CA THR A 197 4.07 -8.32 16.86
C THR A 197 4.28 -9.60 16.06
N TRP A 198 5.52 -9.87 15.69
CA TRP A 198 6.01 -11.15 15.15
C TRP A 198 6.99 -11.78 16.13
#